data_AF-A0AAP8MHC9-F1
#
_entry.id   AF-A0AAP8MHC9-F1
#
_cell.length_a   1.000
_cell.length_b   1.000
_cell.length_c   1.000
_cell.angle_alpha   90.00
_cell.angle_beta   90.00
_cell.angle_gamma   90.00
#
_symmetry.space_group_name_H-M   'P 1'
#
loop_
_entity.id
_entity.type
_entity.pdbx_description
1 polymer ?
#
loop_
_entity_poly.entity_id
_entity_poly.type
_entity_poly.pdbx_seq_one_letter_code
_entity_poly.pdbx_strand_id
1 'polypeptide(L)'
;MVFLARRRSLHQNKRLAKALILSILRGTIIRRGISVMRRASAIFAVLMLLFIQHAMAQPRVVSSLGRIEPAGGVLRLAGPSGLGSVIMDLRVEEGQQVKAGDVIATLFDSGG
;
A
#
# COMPACT_ATOMS: atom_id res chain seq x y z
N MET A 1 -67.84 50.13 29.16
CA MET A 1 -67.68 48.66 28.96
C MET A 1 -66.61 48.24 27.93
N VAL A 2 -65.79 49.14 27.37
CA VAL A 2 -64.83 48.78 26.29
C VAL A 2 -63.47 48.29 26.81
N PHE A 3 -63.08 48.65 28.04
CA PHE A 3 -61.74 48.36 28.58
C PHE A 3 -61.50 46.89 28.96
N LEU A 4 -62.55 46.13 29.29
CA LEU A 4 -62.43 44.72 29.70
C LEU A 4 -62.28 43.75 28.52
N ALA A 5 -62.90 44.04 27.37
CA ALA A 5 -62.78 43.21 26.17
C ALA A 5 -61.35 43.21 25.59
N ARG A 6 -60.68 44.37 25.65
CA ARG A 6 -59.31 44.56 25.15
C ARG A 6 -58.26 43.79 25.97
N ARG A 7 -58.46 43.62 27.28
CA ARG A 7 -57.53 42.87 28.16
C ARG A 7 -57.53 41.35 27.89
N ARG A 8 -58.69 40.74 27.58
CA ARG A 8 -58.77 39.29 27.28
C ARG A 8 -58.13 38.94 25.94
N SER A 9 -58.37 39.75 24.91
CA SER A 9 -57.76 39.60 23.58
C SER A 9 -56.22 39.63 23.64
N LEU A 10 -55.65 40.54 24.45
CA LEU A 10 -54.21 40.64 24.65
C LEU A 10 -53.58 39.38 25.26
N HIS A 11 -54.23 38.72 26.21
CA HIS A 11 -53.72 37.47 26.79
C HIS A 11 -53.81 36.28 25.83
N GLN A 12 -54.85 36.24 25.00
CA GLN A 12 -55.05 35.17 24.01
C GLN A 12 -54.01 35.28 22.88
N ASN A 13 -53.75 36.49 22.37
CA ASN A 13 -52.72 36.74 21.37
C ASN A 13 -51.31 36.42 21.89
N LYS A 14 -51.03 36.70 23.17
CA LYS A 14 -49.75 36.32 23.80
C LYS A 14 -49.56 34.80 23.90
N ARG A 15 -50.63 34.02 24.11
CA ARG A 15 -50.58 32.54 24.15
C ARG A 15 -50.33 31.94 22.76
N LEU A 16 -51.04 32.44 21.75
CA LEU A 16 -50.86 32.00 20.36
C LEU A 16 -49.45 32.33 19.85
N ALA A 17 -48.94 33.54 20.14
CA ALA A 17 -47.58 33.92 19.79
C ALA A 17 -46.52 33.00 20.43
N LYS A 18 -46.66 32.66 21.72
CA LYS A 18 -45.76 31.70 22.40
C LYS A 18 -45.81 30.30 21.79
N ALA A 19 -47.00 29.80 21.43
CA ALA A 19 -47.17 28.48 20.82
C ALA A 19 -46.50 28.39 19.43
N LEU A 20 -46.64 29.46 18.62
CA LEU A 20 -46.02 29.55 17.30
C LEU A 20 -44.48 29.60 17.40
N ILE A 21 -43.95 30.38 18.34
CA ILE A 21 -42.50 30.46 18.58
C ILE A 21 -41.96 29.10 19.03
N LEU A 22 -42.66 28.38 19.93
CA LEU A 22 -42.24 27.05 20.36
C LEU A 22 -42.24 26.01 19.23
N SER A 23 -43.22 26.07 18.30
CA SER A 23 -43.30 25.10 17.20
C SER A 23 -42.19 25.32 16.17
N ILE A 24 -41.87 26.58 15.84
CA ILE A 24 -40.76 26.95 14.96
C ILE A 24 -39.44 26.50 15.59
N LEU A 25 -39.24 26.80 16.88
CA LEU A 25 -38.01 26.46 17.59
C LEU A 25 -37.78 24.95 17.63
N ARG A 26 -38.82 24.15 17.94
CA ARG A 26 -38.79 22.68 17.88
C ARG A 26 -38.48 22.16 16.48
N GLY A 27 -39.10 22.74 15.44
CA GLY A 27 -38.84 22.40 14.04
C GLY A 27 -37.37 22.64 13.63
N THR A 28 -36.77 23.75 14.05
CA THR A 28 -35.34 24.03 13.81
C THR A 28 -34.41 23.08 14.55
N ILE A 29 -34.74 22.68 15.78
CA ILE A 29 -33.92 21.72 16.56
C ILE A 29 -33.93 20.34 15.87
N ILE A 30 -35.11 19.88 15.44
CA ILE A 30 -35.26 18.60 14.73
C ILE A 30 -34.50 18.63 13.39
N ARG A 31 -34.65 19.70 12.60
CA ARG A 31 -33.94 19.86 11.31
C ARG A 31 -32.42 19.96 11.48
N ARG A 32 -31.93 20.61 12.54
CA ARG A 32 -30.50 20.62 12.89
C ARG A 32 -30.02 19.23 13.29
N GLY A 33 -30.78 18.51 14.12
CA GLY A 33 -30.46 17.14 14.52
C GLY A 33 -30.33 16.20 13.32
N ILE A 34 -31.29 16.24 12.39
CA ILE A 34 -31.25 15.45 11.15
C ILE A 34 -30.03 15.83 10.28
N SER A 35 -29.72 17.12 10.17
CA SER A 35 -28.57 17.58 9.38
C SER A 35 -27.23 17.14 9.97
N VAL A 36 -27.09 17.18 11.29
CA VAL A 36 -25.91 16.69 12.01
C VAL A 36 -25.79 15.17 11.88
N MET A 37 -26.89 14.44 12.07
CA MET A 37 -26.92 12.98 11.96
C MET A 37 -26.59 12.51 10.53
N ARG A 38 -27.06 13.23 9.50
CA ARG A 38 -26.71 12.96 8.10
C ARG A 38 -25.22 13.16 7.82
N ARG A 39 -24.61 14.21 8.37
CA ARG A 39 -23.15 14.45 8.25
C ARG A 39 -22.35 13.37 8.98
N ALA A 40 -22.75 13.02 10.20
CA ALA A 40 -22.11 11.97 10.98
C ALA A 40 -22.19 10.61 10.28
N SER A 41 -23.35 10.27 9.70
CA SER A 41 -23.54 9.05 8.90
C SER A 41 -22.66 9.03 7.65
N ALA A 42 -22.53 10.15 6.93
CA ALA A 42 -21.65 10.25 5.77
C ALA A 42 -20.17 10.06 6.16
N ILE A 43 -19.72 10.69 7.25
CA ILE A 43 -18.36 10.52 7.77
C ILE A 43 -18.14 9.05 8.16
N PHE A 44 -19.09 8.44 8.88
CA PHE A 44 -19.00 7.04 9.26
C PHE A 44 -18.93 6.11 8.04
N ALA A 45 -19.73 6.35 7.00
CA ALA A 45 -19.70 5.58 5.77
C ALA A 45 -18.35 5.70 5.04
N VAL A 46 -17.77 6.89 4.98
CA VAL A 46 -16.44 7.12 4.40
C VAL A 46 -15.36 6.41 5.23
N LEU A 47 -15.41 6.51 6.55
CA LEU A 47 -14.47 5.82 7.44
C LEU A 47 -14.58 4.30 7.30
N MET A 48 -15.80 3.76 7.22
CA MET A 48 -16.04 2.34 6.96
C MET A 48 -15.48 1.91 5.60
N LEU A 49 -15.69 2.70 4.56
CA LEU A 49 -15.16 2.39 3.22
C LEU A 49 -13.63 2.34 3.22
N LEU A 50 -12.98 3.31 3.86
CA LEU A 50 -11.53 3.34 4.02
C LEU A 50 -11.04 2.12 4.80
N PHE A 51 -11.73 1.73 5.87
CA PHE A 51 -11.39 0.55 6.65
C PHE A 51 -11.48 -0.75 5.81
N ILE A 52 -12.54 -0.90 5.01
CA ILE A 52 -12.71 -2.05 4.11
C ILE A 52 -11.56 -2.14 3.09
N GLN A 53 -11.14 -1.00 2.53
CA GLN A 53 -10.01 -0.96 1.60
C GLN A 53 -8.70 -1.42 2.25
N HIS A 54 -8.44 -1.01 3.50
CA HIS A 54 -7.24 -1.44 4.23
C HIS A 54 -7.29 -2.94 4.58
N ALA A 55 -8.46 -3.46 4.96
CA ALA A 55 -8.63 -4.88 5.28
C ALA A 55 -8.44 -5.79 4.05
N MET A 56 -8.81 -5.31 2.86
CA MET A 56 -8.70 -6.04 1.58
C MET A 56 -7.32 -5.95 0.93
N ALA A 57 -6.44 -5.06 1.42
CA ALA A 57 -5.07 -4.90 0.92
C ALA A 57 -4.16 -6.03 1.42
N GLN A 58 -4.40 -7.25 0.94
CA GLN A 58 -3.49 -8.37 1.17
C GLN A 58 -2.31 -8.26 0.20
N PRO A 59 -1.06 -8.35 0.68
CA PRO A 59 0.10 -8.39 -0.20
C PRO A 59 -0.02 -9.63 -1.10
N ARG A 60 0.01 -9.41 -2.42
CA ARG A 60 0.02 -10.51 -3.38
C ARG A 60 1.34 -11.25 -3.27
N VAL A 61 1.32 -12.44 -2.68
CA VAL A 61 2.49 -13.33 -2.64
C VAL A 61 2.58 -14.03 -3.99
N VAL A 62 3.66 -13.77 -4.73
CA VAL A 62 4.00 -14.48 -5.97
C VAL A 62 5.14 -15.43 -5.66
N SER A 63 4.92 -16.72 -5.86
CA SER A 63 5.98 -17.73 -5.77
C SER A 63 6.43 -18.13 -7.17
N SER A 64 7.74 -18.36 -7.32
CA SER A 64 8.34 -18.90 -8.53
C SER A 64 9.52 -19.78 -8.15
N LEU A 65 9.72 -20.86 -8.90
CA LEU A 65 10.92 -21.69 -8.81
C LEU A 65 11.93 -21.17 -9.84
N GLY A 66 12.89 -20.38 -9.37
CA GLY A 66 14.03 -19.93 -10.17
C GLY A 66 15.21 -20.90 -10.11
N ARG A 67 16.22 -20.66 -10.95
CA ARG A 67 17.55 -21.24 -10.84
C ARG A 67 18.56 -20.13 -10.56
N ILE A 68 19.60 -20.45 -9.78
CA ILE A 68 20.73 -19.55 -9.56
C ILE A 68 21.75 -19.86 -10.65
N GLU A 69 22.15 -18.85 -11.41
CA GLU A 69 23.23 -18.93 -12.40
C GLU A 69 24.39 -18.01 -12.00
N PRO A 70 25.64 -18.41 -12.23
CA PRO A 70 26.79 -17.54 -11.97
C PRO A 70 26.68 -16.25 -12.79
N ALA A 71 26.99 -15.12 -12.15
CA ALA A 71 27.10 -13.85 -12.85
C ALA A 71 28.22 -13.95 -13.92
N GLY A 72 27.88 -13.67 -15.17
CA GLY A 72 28.81 -13.85 -16.31
C GLY A 72 28.83 -15.27 -16.90
N GLY A 73 28.00 -16.18 -16.39
CA GLY A 73 27.87 -17.54 -16.91
C GLY A 73 29.03 -18.46 -16.51
N VAL A 74 29.18 -19.57 -17.25
CA VAL A 74 30.24 -20.56 -17.02
C VAL A 74 31.17 -20.58 -18.22
N LEU A 75 32.45 -20.27 -17.99
CA LEU A 75 33.50 -20.37 -19.00
C LEU A 75 34.17 -21.74 -18.90
N ARG A 76 34.30 -22.43 -20.04
CA ARG A 76 35.06 -23.69 -20.15
C ARG A 76 36.36 -23.39 -20.88
N LEU A 77 37.47 -23.58 -20.19
CA LEU A 77 38.81 -23.37 -20.72
C LEU A 77 39.40 -24.70 -21.22
N ALA A 78 40.14 -24.64 -22.31
CA ALA A 78 40.91 -25.75 -22.86
C ALA A 78 42.33 -25.27 -23.17
N GLY A 79 43.28 -26.20 -23.15
CA GLY A 79 44.66 -25.91 -23.56
C GLY A 79 44.78 -25.71 -25.08
N PRO A 80 45.84 -25.02 -25.54
CA PRO A 80 46.19 -24.97 -26.96
C PRO A 80 46.30 -26.37 -27.56
N SER A 81 45.78 -26.52 -28.78
CA SER A 81 45.80 -27.78 -29.53
C SER A 81 47.04 -27.82 -30.43
N GLY A 82 47.99 -28.67 -30.09
CA GLY A 82 49.22 -28.93 -30.86
C GLY A 82 49.66 -30.38 -30.70
N LEU A 83 50.44 -30.89 -31.66
CA LEU A 83 51.02 -32.23 -31.53
C LEU A 83 51.91 -32.27 -30.29
N GLY A 84 51.61 -33.17 -29.35
CA GLY A 84 52.38 -33.32 -28.12
C GLY A 84 52.07 -32.32 -27.00
N SER A 85 50.96 -31.57 -27.08
CA SER A 85 50.51 -30.70 -25.97
C SER A 85 50.07 -31.54 -24.77
N VAL A 86 50.80 -31.46 -23.66
CA VAL A 86 50.55 -32.23 -22.43
C VAL A 86 50.54 -31.30 -21.22
N ILE A 87 49.53 -31.41 -20.36
CA ILE A 87 49.51 -30.67 -19.08
C ILE A 87 50.64 -31.22 -18.20
N MET A 88 51.59 -30.35 -17.84
CA MET A 88 52.70 -30.68 -16.95
C MET A 88 52.37 -30.40 -15.48
N ASP A 89 51.65 -29.30 -15.25
CA ASP A 89 51.31 -28.83 -13.91
C ASP A 89 49.92 -28.19 -13.92
N LEU A 90 49.11 -28.51 -12.91
CA LEU A 90 47.80 -27.92 -12.65
C LEU A 90 47.91 -27.15 -11.33
N ARG A 91 47.80 -25.82 -11.42
CA ARG A 91 48.09 -24.90 -10.31
C ARG A 91 46.86 -24.44 -9.53
N VAL A 92 45.74 -25.12 -9.77
CA VAL A 92 44.46 -24.80 -9.16
C VAL A 92 43.79 -26.07 -8.67
N GLU A 93 43.08 -25.94 -7.57
CA GLU A 93 42.23 -26.99 -7.01
C GLU A 93 40.75 -26.71 -7.30
N GLU A 94 39.91 -27.73 -7.19
CA GLU A 94 38.46 -27.58 -7.33
C GLU A 94 37.91 -26.63 -6.26
N GLY A 95 37.09 -25.67 -6.68
CA GLY A 95 36.51 -24.65 -5.79
C GLY A 95 37.46 -23.50 -5.43
N GLN A 96 38.72 -23.51 -5.91
CA GLN A 96 39.65 -22.41 -5.71
C GLN A 96 39.16 -21.13 -6.39
N GLN A 97 39.22 -20.00 -5.68
CA GLN A 97 38.96 -18.69 -6.26
C GLN A 97 40.19 -18.24 -7.07
N VAL A 98 39.94 -17.75 -8.28
CA VAL A 98 40.97 -17.24 -9.19
C VAL A 98 40.58 -15.88 -9.74
N LYS A 99 41.57 -15.11 -10.17
CA LYS A 99 41.42 -13.80 -10.82
C LYS A 99 41.87 -13.89 -12.27
N ALA A 100 41.41 -12.94 -13.08
CA ALA A 100 41.91 -12.80 -14.45
C ALA A 100 43.42 -12.58 -14.44
N GLY A 101 44.14 -13.39 -15.22
CA GLY A 101 45.60 -13.37 -15.29
C GLY A 101 46.29 -14.42 -14.42
N ASP A 102 45.58 -15.11 -13.54
CA ASP A 102 46.15 -16.21 -12.75
C ASP A 102 46.51 -17.40 -13.65
N VAL A 103 47.68 -17.99 -13.41
CA VAL A 103 48.15 -19.18 -14.14
C VAL A 103 47.47 -20.42 -13.57
N ILE A 104 46.59 -21.04 -14.35
CA ILE A 104 45.84 -22.23 -13.92
C ILE A 104 46.54 -23.56 -14.24
N ALA A 105 47.32 -23.61 -15.33
CA ALA A 105 48.05 -24.79 -15.76
C ALA A 105 49.25 -24.39 -16.61
N THR A 106 50.30 -25.22 -16.62
CA THR A 106 51.39 -25.12 -17.59
C THR A 106 51.42 -26.35 -18.46
N LEU A 107 51.57 -26.14 -19.77
CA LEU A 107 51.58 -27.20 -20.77
C LEU A 107 52.98 -27.29 -21.39
N PHE A 108 53.40 -28.52 -21.69
CA PHE A 108 54.54 -28.75 -22.59
C PHE A 108 54.04 -28.63 -24.02
N ASP A 109 54.75 -27.84 -24.83
CA ASP A 109 54.54 -27.74 -26.28
C ASP A 109 55.80 -28.20 -27.00
N SER A 110 55.64 -29.14 -27.93
CA SER A 110 56.73 -29.70 -28.71
C SER A 110 56.97 -28.96 -30.04
N GLY A 111 56.10 -28.02 -30.40
CA GLY A 111 56.11 -27.31 -31.68
C GLY A 111 56.49 -25.83 -31.56
N GLY A 112 57.77 -25.57 -31.34
CA GLY A 112 58.44 -24.26 -31.46
C GLY A 112 59.87 -24.40 -31.92
#